data_AF-A0A9D7J552-F1
#
_entry.id   AF-A0A9D7J552-F1
#
_cell.length_a   1.000
_cell.length_b   1.000
_cell.length_c   1.000
_cell.angle_alpha   90.00
_cell.angle_beta   90.00
_cell.angle_gamma   90.00
#
_symmetry.space_group_name_H-M   'P 1'
#
loop_
_entity.id
_entity.type
_entity.pdbx_description
1 polymer ?
#
loop_
_entity_poly.entity_id
_entity_poly.type
_entity_poly.pdbx_seq_one_letter_code
_entity_poly.pdbx_strand_id
1 'polypeptide(L)'
;MSPAPPDPSNRRRLVALIAAGIVLLLLAGVGIYGLLTGPRTTATSTDDPKPGPVTTAPPRWPPGTPEPPRVPAVPRSADPATFAQGVASTLFSWDTASGLWPLDYTSAILAVGDPSGDEQAGLASDVAAYLPNRDAWIELRQYATTQHLTIDTAYIPDAWADAVEQAQPGQLAPGTVAVTIEGTRHREGVWNGQPVTSQHEVTFTVFVVCAPTYPTCHLLRLSQLDNPLR
;
A
#
# COMPACT_ATOMS: atom_id res chain seq x y z
N MET A 1 3.10 55.45 24.32
CA MET A 1 3.28 55.23 22.87
C MET A 1 3.18 53.74 22.59
N SER A 2 2.10 53.30 21.94
CA SER A 2 1.96 51.91 21.45
C SER A 2 2.39 51.86 19.96
N PRO A 3 3.12 50.84 19.50
CA PRO A 3 3.49 50.72 18.10
C PRO A 3 2.28 50.26 17.27
N ALA A 4 2.12 50.85 16.08
CA ALA A 4 1.05 50.51 15.14
C ALA A 4 1.19 49.06 14.63
N PRO A 5 0.07 48.33 14.41
CA PRO A 5 0.12 46.98 13.87
C PRO A 5 0.54 47.00 12.37
N PRO A 6 1.33 46.03 11.91
CA PRO A 6 1.80 45.98 10.53
C PRO A 6 0.68 45.62 9.54
N ASP A 7 0.69 46.30 8.41
CA ASP A 7 -0.32 46.28 7.35
C ASP A 7 -0.44 44.88 6.68
N PRO A 8 -1.61 44.21 6.72
CA PRO A 8 -1.80 42.83 6.26
C PRO A 8 -1.66 42.67 4.73
N SER A 9 -1.76 43.76 3.98
CA SER A 9 -1.64 43.79 2.53
C SER A 9 -0.24 43.43 2.03
N ASN A 10 0.81 43.80 2.79
CA ASN A 10 2.19 43.57 2.40
C ASN A 10 2.62 42.10 2.59
N ARG A 11 2.06 41.43 3.62
CA ARG A 11 2.28 39.99 3.86
C ARG A 11 1.70 39.12 2.75
N ARG A 12 0.51 39.45 2.23
CA ARG A 12 -0.09 38.71 1.11
C ARG A 12 0.69 38.85 -0.19
N ARG A 13 1.23 40.04 -0.47
CA ARG A 13 2.10 40.27 -1.65
C ARG A 13 3.41 39.50 -1.54
N LEU A 14 4.02 39.44 -0.36
CA LEU A 14 5.24 38.68 -0.13
C LEU A 14 5.02 37.17 -0.34
N VAL A 15 3.91 36.62 0.17
CA VAL A 15 3.55 35.21 0.00
C VAL A 15 3.28 34.87 -1.46
N ALA A 16 2.60 35.75 -2.20
CA ALA A 16 2.35 35.57 -3.63
C ALA A 16 3.66 35.55 -4.45
N LEU A 17 4.63 36.41 -4.11
CA LEU A 17 5.94 36.44 -4.78
C LEU A 17 6.76 35.17 -4.50
N ILE A 18 6.72 34.66 -3.26
CA ILE A 18 7.39 33.41 -2.90
C ILE A 18 6.76 32.21 -3.63
N ALA A 19 5.44 32.14 -3.66
CA ALA A 19 4.72 31.07 -4.37
C ALA A 19 5.02 31.09 -5.88
N ALA A 20 5.03 32.28 -6.50
CA ALA A 20 5.40 32.44 -7.91
C ALA A 20 6.86 32.02 -8.17
N GLY A 21 7.79 32.34 -7.26
CA GLY A 21 9.19 31.93 -7.35
C GLY A 21 9.36 30.41 -7.26
N ILE A 22 8.62 29.74 -6.37
CA ILE A 22 8.64 28.28 -6.23
C ILE A 22 8.13 27.60 -7.50
N VAL A 23 7.02 28.09 -8.08
CA VAL A 23 6.48 27.55 -9.35
C VAL A 23 7.48 27.72 -10.50
N LEU A 24 8.15 28.88 -10.58
CA LEU A 24 9.15 29.13 -11.63
C LEU A 24 10.36 28.19 -11.50
N LEU A 25 10.82 27.93 -10.27
CA LEU A 25 11.90 26.98 -9.98
C LEU A 25 11.51 25.53 -10.34
N LEU A 26 10.27 25.12 -10.04
CA LEU A 26 9.76 23.79 -10.41
C LEU A 26 9.68 23.62 -11.93
N LEU A 27 9.20 24.64 -12.67
CA LEU A 27 9.16 24.61 -14.13
C LEU A 27 10.55 24.57 -14.77
N ALA A 28 11.52 25.31 -14.21
CA ALA A 28 12.91 25.25 -14.66
C ALA A 28 13.55 23.87 -14.41
N GLY A 29 13.25 23.23 -13.27
CA GLY A 29 13.73 21.87 -12.95
C GLY A 29 13.21 20.80 -13.92
N VAL A 30 11.92 20.85 -14.28
CA VAL A 30 11.32 19.91 -15.25
C VAL A 30 11.85 20.14 -16.67
N GLY A 31 12.07 21.39 -17.07
CA GLY A 31 12.64 21.73 -18.39
C GLY A 31 14.07 21.22 -18.58
N ILE A 32 14.91 21.28 -17.53
CA ILE A 32 16.29 20.77 -17.57
C ILE A 32 16.31 19.24 -17.57
N TYR A 33 15.42 18.59 -16.81
CA TYR A 33 15.34 17.13 -16.76
C TYR A 33 14.84 16.53 -18.08
N GLY A 34 13.93 17.21 -18.79
CA GLY A 34 13.44 16.78 -20.10
C GLY A 34 14.46 16.94 -21.24
N LEU A 35 15.43 17.87 -21.12
CA LEU A 35 16.47 18.09 -22.14
C LEU A 35 17.67 17.12 -22.01
N LEU A 36 17.94 16.62 -20.79
CA LEU A 36 19.01 15.64 -20.53
C LEU A 36 18.63 14.21 -20.94
N THR A 37 17.34 13.91 -21.06
CA THR A 37 16.83 12.68 -21.70
C THR A 37 16.41 12.97 -23.13
N GLY A 38 17.38 13.31 -23.98
CA GLY A 38 17.16 13.60 -25.39
C GLY A 38 16.54 12.42 -26.16
N PRO A 39 15.80 12.68 -27.26
CA PRO A 39 15.24 11.63 -28.11
C PRO A 39 16.38 10.87 -28.79
N ARG A 40 16.38 9.54 -28.69
CA ARG A 40 17.27 8.71 -29.50
C ARG A 40 16.81 8.74 -30.95
N THR A 41 17.41 9.62 -31.74
CA THR A 41 17.51 9.46 -33.19
C THR A 41 18.62 8.45 -33.47
N THR A 42 18.26 7.30 -34.03
CA THR A 42 19.22 6.44 -34.74
C THR A 42 18.71 6.20 -36.15
N ALA A 43 19.61 6.52 -37.08
CA ALA A 43 19.46 6.56 -38.51
C ALA A 43 18.93 5.26 -39.15
N THR A 44 18.14 5.47 -40.20
CA THR A 44 17.86 4.55 -41.29
C THR A 44 19.16 4.09 -41.98
N SER A 45 19.35 2.78 -42.10
CA SER A 45 20.15 2.15 -43.16
C SER A 45 19.60 0.76 -43.46
N THR A 46 18.95 0.69 -44.63
CA THR A 46 18.98 -0.37 -45.66
C THR A 46 18.65 -1.83 -45.32
N ASP A 47 17.56 -2.28 -45.94
CA ASP A 47 17.17 -3.61 -46.45
C ASP A 47 18.05 -4.83 -46.11
N ASP A 48 17.45 -5.79 -45.39
CA ASP A 48 17.56 -7.24 -45.67
C ASP A 48 16.37 -7.99 -45.00
N PRO A 49 16.03 -9.26 -45.38
CA PRO A 49 14.65 -9.71 -45.50
C PRO A 49 14.08 -10.26 -44.18
N LYS A 50 12.81 -9.93 -43.95
CA LYS A 50 11.97 -10.30 -42.81
C LYS A 50 11.99 -11.82 -42.49
N PRO A 51 12.50 -12.25 -41.32
CA PRO A 51 12.16 -13.55 -40.74
C PRO A 51 10.72 -13.50 -40.22
N GLY A 52 9.94 -14.57 -40.44
CA GLY A 52 8.55 -14.68 -39.97
C GLY A 52 8.40 -14.57 -38.44
N PRO A 53 7.17 -14.46 -37.92
CA PRO A 53 6.93 -14.29 -36.49
C PRO A 53 7.34 -15.58 -35.76
N VAL A 54 8.51 -15.57 -35.15
CA VAL A 54 8.87 -16.55 -34.14
C VAL A 54 8.13 -16.19 -32.87
N THR A 55 7.11 -16.97 -32.53
CA THR A 55 6.54 -17.00 -31.18
C THR A 55 7.68 -17.28 -30.21
N THR A 56 8.17 -16.23 -29.56
CA THR A 56 9.16 -16.37 -28.50
C THR A 56 8.40 -16.93 -27.30
N ALA A 57 8.49 -18.24 -27.10
CA ALA A 57 8.10 -18.83 -25.82
C ALA A 57 8.82 -18.05 -24.71
N PRO A 58 8.16 -17.75 -23.58
CA PRO A 58 8.82 -17.08 -22.46
C PRO A 58 10.09 -17.87 -22.12
N PRO A 59 11.21 -17.19 -21.78
CA PRO A 59 12.47 -17.86 -21.53
C PRO A 59 12.25 -18.94 -20.48
N ARG A 60 12.44 -20.20 -20.88
CA ARG A 60 12.40 -21.34 -19.98
C ARG A 60 13.60 -21.18 -19.05
N TRP A 61 13.37 -20.74 -17.81
CA TRP A 61 14.44 -20.61 -16.83
C TRP A 61 15.20 -21.95 -16.73
N PRO A 62 16.54 -21.93 -16.66
CA PRO A 62 17.30 -23.14 -16.42
C PRO A 62 16.81 -23.77 -15.11
N PRO A 63 16.57 -25.09 -15.08
CA PRO A 63 16.24 -25.78 -13.83
C PRO A 63 17.36 -25.54 -12.83
N GLY A 64 17.02 -25.00 -11.65
CA GLY A 64 17.97 -24.70 -10.57
C GLY A 64 18.24 -23.22 -10.30
N THR A 65 17.64 -22.28 -11.04
CA THR A 65 17.68 -20.86 -10.65
C THR A 65 16.74 -20.64 -9.45
N PRO A 66 17.20 -20.11 -8.30
CA PRO A 66 16.30 -19.74 -7.21
C PRO A 66 15.29 -18.72 -7.71
N GLU A 67 14.01 -18.97 -7.45
CA GLU A 67 12.97 -18.00 -7.77
C GLU A 67 13.21 -16.73 -6.96
N PRO A 68 13.08 -15.52 -7.55
CA PRO A 68 13.17 -14.29 -6.78
C PRO A 68 12.15 -14.31 -5.63
N PRO A 69 12.48 -13.74 -4.46
CA PRO A 69 11.56 -13.66 -3.34
C PRO A 69 10.28 -12.94 -3.76
N ARG A 70 9.14 -13.43 -3.29
CA ARG A 70 7.82 -12.83 -3.54
C ARG A 70 7.00 -12.87 -2.26
N VAL A 71 6.15 -11.87 -2.08
CA VAL A 71 5.15 -11.87 -1.01
C VAL A 71 4.07 -12.90 -1.36
N PRO A 72 3.71 -13.83 -0.46
CA PRO A 72 2.59 -14.73 -0.67
C PRO A 72 1.30 -13.96 -0.97
N ALA A 73 0.53 -14.42 -1.95
CA ALA A 73 -0.75 -13.80 -2.28
C ALA A 73 -1.75 -13.94 -1.12
N VAL A 74 -2.60 -12.94 -0.94
CA VAL A 74 -3.72 -13.02 0.02
C VAL A 74 -4.66 -14.17 -0.40
N PRO A 75 -4.98 -15.11 0.50
CA PRO A 75 -5.94 -16.18 0.22
C PRO A 75 -7.31 -15.62 -0.21
N ARG A 76 -7.86 -16.13 -1.31
CA ARG A 76 -9.20 -15.77 -1.77
C ARG A 76 -10.24 -16.53 -0.94
N SER A 77 -11.32 -15.86 -0.56
CA SER A 77 -12.45 -16.46 0.14
C SER A 77 -13.74 -15.73 -0.22
N ALA A 78 -14.87 -16.44 -0.18
CA ALA A 78 -16.21 -15.84 -0.26
C ALA A 78 -16.79 -15.51 1.12
N ASP A 79 -16.20 -16.07 2.19
CA ASP A 79 -16.51 -15.72 3.56
C ASP A 79 -15.69 -14.48 3.99
N PRO A 80 -16.35 -13.40 4.47
CA PRO A 80 -15.69 -12.14 4.78
C PRO A 80 -14.68 -12.24 5.92
N ALA A 81 -14.98 -13.02 6.97
CA ALA A 81 -14.07 -13.17 8.11
C ALA A 81 -12.78 -13.90 7.70
N THR A 82 -12.92 -15.01 6.96
CA THR A 82 -11.80 -15.78 6.42
C THR A 82 -10.94 -14.94 5.47
N PHE A 83 -11.58 -14.13 4.60
CA PHE A 83 -10.85 -13.22 3.71
C PHE A 83 -10.09 -12.14 4.50
N ALA A 84 -10.73 -11.51 5.49
CA ALA A 84 -10.12 -10.50 6.33
C ALA A 84 -8.93 -11.03 7.14
N GLN A 85 -9.01 -12.28 7.64
CA GLN A 85 -7.88 -12.96 8.28
C GLN A 85 -6.70 -13.17 7.32
N GLY A 86 -6.98 -13.54 6.07
CA GLY A 86 -5.98 -13.66 5.01
C GLY A 86 -5.28 -12.32 4.75
N VAL A 87 -6.06 -11.23 4.62
CA VAL A 87 -5.54 -9.87 4.46
C VAL A 87 -4.66 -9.48 5.65
N ALA A 88 -5.15 -9.66 6.88
CA ALA A 88 -4.43 -9.35 8.11
C ALA A 88 -3.10 -10.11 8.22
N SER A 89 -3.13 -11.41 7.95
CA SER A 89 -1.93 -12.26 7.99
C SER A 89 -0.88 -11.80 6.97
N THR A 90 -1.28 -11.53 5.73
CA THR A 90 -0.36 -11.04 4.68
C THR A 90 0.17 -9.64 5.02
N LEU A 91 -0.67 -8.75 5.53
CA LEU A 91 -0.29 -7.36 5.86
C LEU A 91 0.78 -7.29 6.95
N PHE A 92 0.74 -8.21 7.92
CA PHE A 92 1.66 -8.24 9.04
C PHE A 92 2.87 -9.16 8.83
N SER A 93 2.86 -10.03 7.82
CA SER A 93 3.90 -11.03 7.54
C SER A 93 5.00 -10.49 6.64
N TRP A 94 5.85 -9.61 7.18
CA TRP A 94 6.99 -9.06 6.44
C TRP A 94 8.34 -9.42 7.06
N ASP A 95 9.35 -9.46 6.19
CA ASP A 95 10.74 -9.77 6.54
C ASP A 95 11.66 -8.75 5.85
N THR A 96 12.42 -8.00 6.65
CA THR A 96 13.35 -6.99 6.15
C THR A 96 14.62 -7.59 5.52
N ALA A 97 14.96 -8.84 5.84
CA ALA A 97 16.10 -9.59 5.30
C ALA A 97 15.79 -10.34 3.99
N SER A 98 14.51 -10.45 3.62
CA SER A 98 14.04 -11.13 2.39
C SER A 98 14.53 -10.51 1.07
N GLY A 99 15.12 -9.31 1.10
CA GLY A 99 15.44 -8.52 -0.09
C GLY A 99 14.26 -7.73 -0.67
N LEU A 100 13.05 -7.92 -0.12
CA LEU A 100 11.85 -7.16 -0.46
C LEU A 100 11.84 -5.79 0.24
N TRP A 101 10.98 -4.91 -0.27
CA TRP A 101 10.73 -3.55 0.22
C TRP A 101 9.24 -3.36 0.55
N PRO A 102 8.89 -2.33 1.35
CA PRO A 102 7.49 -2.07 1.73
C PRO A 102 6.51 -2.09 0.55
N LEU A 103 6.93 -1.54 -0.60
CA LEU A 103 6.08 -1.48 -1.80
C LEU A 103 5.73 -2.86 -2.37
N ASP A 104 6.59 -3.86 -2.21
CA ASP A 104 6.30 -5.24 -2.64
C ASP A 104 5.15 -5.83 -1.81
N TYR A 105 5.14 -5.56 -0.50
CA TYR A 105 4.06 -5.96 0.41
C TYR A 105 2.78 -5.17 0.15
N THR A 106 2.88 -3.85 -0.10
CA THR A 106 1.74 -3.04 -0.52
C THR A 106 1.08 -3.62 -1.78
N SER A 107 1.90 -3.98 -2.78
CA SER A 107 1.40 -4.50 -4.05
C SER A 107 0.62 -5.80 -3.89
N ALA A 108 1.06 -6.69 -2.98
CA ALA A 108 0.36 -7.94 -2.70
C ALA A 108 -1.04 -7.73 -2.10
N ILE A 109 -1.21 -6.71 -1.24
CA ILE A 109 -2.50 -6.35 -0.66
C ILE A 109 -3.40 -5.67 -1.70
N LEU A 110 -2.86 -4.74 -2.50
CA LEU A 110 -3.63 -4.04 -3.53
C LEU A 110 -4.14 -4.96 -4.65
N ALA A 111 -3.49 -6.11 -4.86
CA ALA A 111 -3.91 -7.12 -5.84
C ALA A 111 -5.27 -7.80 -5.51
N VAL A 112 -5.74 -7.70 -4.25
CA VAL A 112 -7.07 -8.17 -3.85
C VAL A 112 -8.06 -7.04 -3.58
N GLY A 113 -7.69 -5.81 -3.92
CA GLY A 113 -8.58 -4.66 -3.89
C GLY A 113 -9.80 -4.83 -4.79
N ASP A 114 -10.78 -3.96 -4.60
CA ASP A 114 -11.99 -3.89 -5.42
C ASP A 114 -11.65 -3.65 -6.91
N PRO A 115 -12.10 -4.52 -7.83
CA PRO A 115 -11.83 -4.37 -9.26
C PRO A 115 -12.46 -3.12 -9.88
N SER A 116 -13.46 -2.50 -9.25
CA SER A 116 -14.01 -1.20 -9.70
C SER A 116 -12.92 -0.12 -9.76
N GLY A 117 -11.94 -0.19 -8.86
CA GLY A 117 -10.89 0.81 -8.69
C GLY A 117 -11.28 1.96 -7.75
N ASP A 118 -12.53 2.05 -7.31
CA ASP A 118 -13.07 3.23 -6.62
C ASP A 118 -12.35 3.51 -5.29
N GLU A 119 -12.04 2.45 -4.53
CA GLU A 119 -11.37 2.57 -3.23
C GLU A 119 -9.84 2.44 -3.31
N GLN A 120 -9.25 2.19 -4.48
CA GLN A 120 -7.83 1.81 -4.59
C GLN A 120 -6.86 2.88 -4.05
N ALA A 121 -7.15 4.16 -4.28
CA ALA A 121 -6.32 5.25 -3.77
C ALA A 121 -6.40 5.34 -2.24
N GLY A 122 -7.60 5.19 -1.68
CA GLY A 122 -7.81 5.15 -0.23
C GLY A 122 -7.14 3.93 0.40
N LEU A 123 -7.33 2.76 -0.19
CA LEU A 123 -6.71 1.52 0.25
C LEU A 123 -5.19 1.59 0.25
N ALA A 124 -4.57 2.14 -0.80
CA ALA A 124 -3.13 2.31 -0.85
C ALA A 124 -2.61 3.21 0.28
N SER A 125 -3.35 4.28 0.60
CA SER A 125 -3.05 5.14 1.74
C SER A 125 -3.18 4.40 3.07
N ASP A 126 -4.25 3.61 3.25
CA ASP A 126 -4.44 2.86 4.49
C ASP A 126 -3.31 1.85 4.67
N VAL A 127 -2.99 1.03 3.65
CA VAL A 127 -1.90 0.03 3.71
C VAL A 127 -0.55 0.66 4.02
N ALA A 128 -0.25 1.84 3.47
CA ALA A 128 1.00 2.55 3.76
C ALA A 128 1.13 2.93 5.25
N ALA A 129 0.02 3.10 5.97
CA ALA A 129 0.03 3.39 7.41
C ALA A 129 0.35 2.16 8.28
N TYR A 130 0.21 0.94 7.75
CA TYR A 130 0.51 -0.31 8.47
C TYR A 130 1.97 -0.77 8.30
N LEU A 131 2.62 -0.36 7.22
CA LEU A 131 3.98 -0.79 6.89
C LEU A 131 5.02 0.22 7.39
N PRO A 132 6.22 -0.23 7.80
CA PRO A 132 7.32 0.69 8.05
C PRO A 132 7.62 1.52 6.80
N ASN A 133 7.84 2.82 6.97
CA ASN A 133 8.33 3.65 5.87
C ASN A 133 9.75 3.23 5.46
N ARG A 134 10.26 3.79 4.36
CA ARG A 134 11.54 3.38 3.78
C ARG A 134 12.72 3.51 4.74
N ASP A 135 12.79 4.59 5.51
CA ASP A 135 13.91 4.85 6.42
C ASP A 135 13.86 3.88 7.61
N ALA A 136 12.67 3.70 8.19
CA ALA A 136 12.44 2.70 9.24
C ALA A 136 12.77 1.28 8.74
N TRP A 137 12.45 0.95 7.49
CA TRP A 137 12.78 -0.35 6.90
C TRP A 137 14.30 -0.57 6.81
N ILE A 138 15.06 0.46 6.43
CA ILE A 138 16.52 0.39 6.37
C ILE A 138 17.12 0.17 7.76
N GLU A 139 16.59 0.85 8.78
CA GLU A 139 17.00 0.66 10.17
C GLU A 139 16.68 -0.76 10.66
N LEU A 140 15.43 -1.22 10.48
CA LEU A 140 14.99 -2.55 10.90
C LEU A 140 15.75 -3.68 10.22
N ARG A 141 16.19 -3.47 8.97
CA ARG A 141 16.99 -4.45 8.22
C ARG A 141 18.34 -4.72 8.87
N GLN A 142 18.92 -3.74 9.59
CA GLN A 142 20.19 -3.96 10.32
C GLN A 142 20.06 -5.04 11.40
N TYR A 143 18.83 -5.26 11.89
CA TYR A 143 18.51 -6.25 12.91
C TYR A 143 17.82 -7.48 12.33
N ALA A 144 17.80 -7.64 10.99
CA ALA A 144 17.07 -8.71 10.31
C ALA A 144 15.62 -8.86 10.84
N THR A 145 14.94 -7.73 11.03
CA THR A 145 13.64 -7.72 11.70
C THR A 145 12.59 -8.41 10.83
N THR A 146 11.82 -9.30 11.44
CA THR A 146 10.62 -9.90 10.88
C THR A 146 9.39 -9.51 11.71
N GLN A 147 8.22 -9.58 11.09
CA GLN A 147 6.95 -9.41 11.77
C GLN A 147 5.96 -10.47 11.30
N HIS A 148 5.10 -10.88 12.22
CA HIS A 148 3.89 -11.64 11.90
C HIS A 148 2.75 -11.26 12.87
N LEU A 149 1.56 -11.78 12.60
CA LEU A 149 0.37 -11.60 13.44
C LEU A 149 -0.18 -12.97 13.83
N THR A 150 -0.45 -13.15 15.11
CA THR A 150 -1.33 -14.21 15.61
C THR A 150 -2.71 -13.60 15.76
N ILE A 151 -3.68 -14.11 15.02
CA ILE A 151 -5.07 -13.61 15.07
C ILE A 151 -5.80 -14.35 16.19
N ASP A 152 -6.36 -13.59 17.11
CA ASP A 152 -7.14 -14.11 18.23
C ASP A 152 -8.61 -14.22 17.84
N THR A 153 -9.17 -13.17 17.23
CA THR A 153 -10.56 -13.16 16.76
C THR A 153 -10.73 -12.38 15.45
N ALA A 154 -11.77 -12.75 14.70
CA ALA A 154 -12.25 -12.01 13.55
C ALA A 154 -13.78 -12.04 13.55
N TYR A 155 -14.43 -10.88 13.63
CA TYR A 155 -15.88 -10.78 13.77
C TYR A 155 -16.44 -9.52 13.12
N ILE A 156 -17.72 -9.51 12.79
CA ILE A 156 -18.43 -8.32 12.34
C ILE A 156 -18.85 -7.55 13.60
N PRO A 157 -18.39 -6.29 13.81
CA PRO A 157 -18.75 -5.54 15.01
C PRO A 157 -20.24 -5.15 14.98
N ASP A 158 -20.88 -5.08 16.15
CA ASP A 158 -22.31 -4.75 16.25
C ASP A 158 -22.63 -3.38 15.62
N ALA A 159 -21.76 -2.39 15.79
CA ALA A 159 -21.89 -1.06 15.18
C ALA A 159 -21.86 -1.06 13.65
N TRP A 160 -21.50 -2.16 13.00
CA TRP A 160 -21.65 -2.28 11.55
C TRP A 160 -23.12 -2.15 11.12
N ALA A 161 -24.06 -2.68 11.91
CA ALA A 161 -25.49 -2.55 11.62
C ALA A 161 -25.92 -1.07 11.60
N ASP A 162 -25.47 -0.30 12.60
CA ASP A 162 -25.74 1.14 12.68
C ASP A 162 -25.12 1.90 11.49
N ALA A 163 -23.91 1.54 11.08
CA ALA A 163 -23.24 2.14 9.92
C ALA A 163 -24.01 1.87 8.62
N VAL A 164 -24.60 0.68 8.47
CA VAL A 164 -25.44 0.34 7.32
C VAL A 164 -26.74 1.15 7.31
N GLU A 165 -27.39 1.34 8.47
CA GLU A 165 -28.61 2.15 8.57
C GLU A 165 -28.37 3.64 8.27
N GLN A 166 -27.19 4.15 8.64
CA GLN A 166 -26.80 5.54 8.43
C GLN A 166 -26.25 5.82 7.02
N ALA A 167 -25.92 4.78 6.26
CA ALA A 167 -25.38 4.92 4.92
C ALA A 167 -26.42 5.52 3.96
N GLN A 168 -25.98 6.46 3.13
CA GLN A 168 -26.82 6.99 2.07
C GLN A 168 -27.09 5.91 1.01
N PRO A 169 -28.25 5.95 0.31
CA PRO A 169 -28.52 5.01 -0.77
C PRO A 169 -27.39 4.98 -1.81
N GLY A 170 -26.85 3.80 -2.06
CA GLY A 170 -25.74 3.59 -3.00
C GLY A 170 -24.34 3.93 -2.46
N GLN A 171 -24.22 4.37 -1.19
CA GLN A 171 -22.92 4.61 -0.57
C GLN A 171 -22.15 3.29 -0.30
N LEU A 172 -22.87 2.22 0.00
CA LEU A 172 -22.31 0.89 0.21
C LEU A 172 -22.79 -0.03 -0.91
N ALA A 173 -21.85 -0.71 -1.57
CA ALA A 173 -22.19 -1.78 -2.50
C ALA A 173 -22.89 -2.94 -1.77
N PRO A 174 -23.81 -3.67 -2.44
CA PRO A 174 -24.41 -4.86 -1.85
C PRO A 174 -23.35 -5.88 -1.43
N GLY A 175 -23.44 -6.40 -0.20
CA GLY A 175 -22.44 -7.34 0.31
C GLY A 175 -21.17 -6.70 0.87
N THR A 176 -21.15 -5.37 1.01
CA THR A 176 -20.14 -4.70 1.83
C THR A 176 -20.33 -5.06 3.31
N VAL A 177 -19.22 -5.35 3.99
CA VAL A 177 -19.20 -5.69 5.42
C VAL A 177 -17.88 -5.25 6.06
N ALA A 178 -17.96 -4.83 7.33
CA ALA A 178 -16.80 -4.58 8.18
C ALA A 178 -16.47 -5.83 9.00
N VAL A 179 -15.20 -6.21 9.06
CA VAL A 179 -14.68 -7.27 9.92
C VAL A 179 -13.59 -6.70 10.82
N THR A 180 -13.80 -6.72 12.13
CA THR A 180 -12.78 -6.36 13.12
C THR A 180 -11.89 -7.58 13.39
N ILE A 181 -10.58 -7.33 13.33
CA ILE A 181 -9.51 -8.28 13.67
C ILE A 181 -8.93 -7.85 15.00
N GLU A 182 -8.79 -8.81 15.91
CA GLU A 182 -8.01 -8.68 17.14
C GLU A 182 -6.90 -9.73 17.09
N GLY A 183 -5.70 -9.33 17.50
CA GLY A 183 -4.56 -10.24 17.47
C GLY A 183 -3.36 -9.70 18.22
N THR A 184 -2.33 -10.53 18.27
CA THR A 184 -1.01 -10.18 18.80
C THR A 184 0.00 -10.08 17.68
N ARG A 185 0.57 -8.88 17.50
CA ARG A 185 1.68 -8.63 16.58
C ARG A 185 2.98 -9.06 17.23
N HIS A 186 3.72 -9.91 16.55
CA HIS A 186 5.04 -10.37 16.96
C HIS A 186 6.11 -9.73 16.08
N ARG A 187 7.19 -9.26 16.70
CA ARG A 187 8.41 -8.88 15.99
C ARG A 187 9.59 -9.66 16.55
N GLU A 188 10.47 -10.04 15.66
CA GLU A 188 11.70 -10.74 15.98
C GLU A 188 12.86 -10.05 15.26
N GLY A 189 14.06 -10.10 15.84
CA GLY A 189 15.26 -9.55 15.24
C GLY A 189 16.51 -10.00 15.98
N VAL A 190 17.65 -9.46 15.58
CA VAL A 190 18.98 -9.77 16.14
C VAL A 190 19.66 -8.49 16.59
N TRP A 191 20.03 -8.42 17.87
CA TRP A 191 20.77 -7.32 18.47
C TRP A 191 22.08 -7.84 19.07
N ASN A 192 23.23 -7.30 18.65
CA ASN A 192 24.56 -7.79 19.07
C ASN A 192 24.74 -9.31 18.96
N GLY A 193 24.18 -9.92 17.90
CA GLY A 193 24.22 -11.36 17.67
C GLY A 193 23.29 -12.19 18.56
N GLN A 194 22.44 -11.57 19.38
CA GLN A 194 21.45 -12.25 20.20
C GLN A 194 20.04 -12.02 19.64
N PRO A 195 19.17 -13.05 19.63
CA PRO A 195 17.78 -12.88 19.23
C PRO A 195 17.02 -12.01 20.23
N VAL A 196 16.19 -11.12 19.72
CA VAL A 196 15.28 -10.27 20.50
C VAL A 196 13.87 -10.38 19.93
N THR A 197 12.86 -10.28 20.80
CA THR A 197 11.46 -10.36 20.39
C THR A 197 10.63 -9.28 21.09
N SER A 198 9.54 -8.85 20.46
CA SER A 198 8.52 -8.01 21.07
C SER A 198 7.12 -8.43 20.62
N GLN A 199 6.14 -8.17 21.47
CA GLN A 199 4.74 -8.52 21.23
C GLN A 199 3.84 -7.36 21.62
N HIS A 200 2.83 -7.09 20.82
CA HIS A 200 1.87 -6.03 21.05
C HIS A 200 0.48 -6.47 20.58
N GLU A 201 -0.53 -6.31 21.41
CA GLU A 201 -1.92 -6.44 20.99
C GLU A 201 -2.21 -5.37 19.93
N VAL A 202 -2.99 -5.76 18.92
CA VAL A 202 -3.46 -4.88 17.86
C VAL A 202 -4.92 -5.16 17.55
N THR A 203 -5.64 -4.12 17.18
CA THR A 203 -7.02 -4.24 16.70
C THR A 203 -7.31 -3.28 15.56
N PHE A 204 -8.03 -3.74 14.54
CA PHE A 204 -8.38 -2.91 13.38
C PHE A 204 -9.52 -3.53 12.60
N THR A 205 -10.16 -2.74 11.74
CA THR A 205 -11.28 -3.17 10.90
C THR A 205 -10.88 -3.24 9.44
N VAL A 206 -11.24 -4.35 8.80
CA VAL A 206 -11.11 -4.61 7.37
C VAL A 206 -12.49 -4.43 6.74
N PHE A 207 -12.61 -3.51 5.79
CA PHE A 207 -13.84 -3.32 5.03
C PHE A 207 -13.72 -4.08 3.71
N VAL A 208 -14.68 -4.97 3.46
CA VAL A 208 -14.65 -5.88 2.31
C VAL A 208 -15.99 -5.85 1.59
N VAL A 209 -15.98 -6.21 0.30
CA VAL A 209 -17.19 -6.43 -0.50
C VAL A 209 -17.17 -7.85 -1.04
N CYS A 210 -18.25 -8.61 -0.81
CA CYS A 210 -18.37 -10.00 -1.23
C CYS A 210 -19.64 -10.18 -2.09
N ALA A 211 -20.29 -11.34 -1.98
CA ALA A 211 -21.57 -11.57 -2.62
C ALA A 211 -22.65 -10.62 -2.03
N PRO A 212 -23.60 -10.13 -2.86
CA PRO A 212 -23.83 -10.51 -4.25
C PRO A 212 -23.02 -9.71 -5.29
N THR A 213 -22.25 -8.69 -4.90
CA THR A 213 -21.49 -7.86 -5.86
C THR A 213 -20.39 -8.66 -6.56
N TYR A 214 -19.68 -9.52 -5.80
CA TYR A 214 -18.64 -10.41 -6.34
C TYR A 214 -18.78 -11.84 -5.82
N PRO A 215 -18.34 -12.86 -6.59
CA PRO A 215 -18.38 -14.26 -6.14
C PRO A 215 -17.37 -14.56 -5.02
N THR A 216 -16.29 -13.77 -4.92
CA THR A 216 -15.30 -13.80 -3.84
C THR A 216 -15.16 -12.41 -3.26
N CYS A 217 -14.71 -12.31 -2.01
CA CYS A 217 -14.49 -11.04 -1.37
C CYS A 217 -13.33 -10.26 -1.99
N HIS A 218 -13.47 -8.94 -1.99
CA HIS A 218 -12.46 -7.96 -2.35
C HIS A 218 -12.28 -6.94 -1.23
N LEU A 219 -11.05 -6.43 -1.09
CA LEU A 219 -10.70 -5.46 -0.07
C LEU A 219 -11.09 -4.05 -0.51
N LEU A 220 -11.84 -3.33 0.34
CA LEU A 220 -12.20 -1.94 0.11
C LEU A 220 -11.21 -1.02 0.81
N ARG A 221 -11.17 -1.08 2.16
CA ARG A 221 -10.47 -0.14 3.02
C ARG A 221 -9.98 -0.82 4.30
N LEU A 222 -9.05 -0.19 4.99
CA LEU A 222 -8.63 -0.59 6.34
C LEU A 222 -8.86 0.60 7.27
N SER A 223 -9.33 0.33 8.50
CA SER A 223 -9.31 1.37 9.53
C SER A 223 -7.86 1.70 9.91
N GLN A 224 -7.67 2.73 10.72
CA GLN A 224 -6.38 2.94 11.37
C GLN A 224 -6.12 1.81 12.38
N LEU A 225 -4.84 1.42 12.52
CA LEU A 225 -4.39 0.48 13.54
C LEU A 225 -4.78 0.98 14.94
N ASP A 226 -5.28 0.09 15.78
CA ASP A 226 -5.77 0.31 17.15
C ASP A 226 -6.96 1.26 17.26
N ASN A 227 -7.63 1.52 16.13
CA ASN A 227 -8.85 2.31 16.04
C ASN A 227 -9.90 1.57 15.17
N PRO A 228 -10.43 0.43 15.65
CA PRO A 228 -11.42 -0.35 14.94
C PRO A 228 -12.79 0.35 14.98
N LEU A 229 -13.68 -0.07 14.08
CA LEU A 229 -15.10 0.22 14.20
C LEU A 229 -15.64 -0.47 15.47
N ARG A 230 -16.30 0.30 16.33
CA ARG A 230 -16.87 -0.13 17.62
C ARG A 230 -18.32 0.23 17.71
#